data_AF-A0A7T0BY46-F1
#
_entry.id   AF-A0A7T0BY46-F1
#
_cell.length_a   1.000
_cell.length_b   1.000
_cell.length_c   1.000
_cell.angle_alpha   90.00
_cell.angle_beta   90.00
_cell.angle_gamma   90.00
#
_symmetry.space_group_name_H-M   'P 1'
#
loop_
_entity.id
_entity.type
_entity.pdbx_description
1 polymer ?
#
loop_
_entity_poly.entity_id
_entity_poly.type
_entity_poly.pdbx_seq_one_letter_code
_entity_poly.pdbx_strand_id
1 'polypeptide(L)'
;MIYPLALGFLITFFFEKTFAWNTLESGKISYQTIGLSTLGGLSFHSLVEGLAMGTAMKMEIGIVVIAALIIHKFPVALILSSLFIKAGIFKKRTILFIIFLFALITPLGAGVSYVMFGIVDPYLLELAIAASGGTFLYLALFDFLPAINKQNQFGRIHTVSVCMGFSAMYFI
;
A
#
# COMPACT_ATOMS: atom_id res chain seq x y z
N MET A 1 -6.80 15.81 13.49
CA MET A 1 -5.91 15.21 12.46
C MET A 1 -6.59 14.12 11.61
N ILE A 2 -7.94 14.05 11.50
CA ILE A 2 -8.60 12.98 10.73
C ILE A 2 -8.69 13.29 9.23
N TYR A 3 -8.61 14.57 8.86
CA TYR A 3 -8.75 15.04 7.48
C TYR A 3 -7.70 14.48 6.51
N PRO A 4 -6.40 14.38 6.83
CA PRO A 4 -5.40 13.82 5.92
C PRO A 4 -5.64 12.32 5.66
N LEU A 5 -6.09 11.59 6.68
CA LEU A 5 -6.47 10.18 6.53
C LEU A 5 -7.67 10.01 5.60
N ALA A 6 -8.73 10.79 5.82
CA ALA A 6 -9.88 10.80 4.92
C ALA A 6 -9.49 11.21 3.49
N LEU A 7 -8.59 12.18 3.34
CA LEU A 7 -8.10 12.66 2.05
C LEU A 7 -7.28 11.58 1.33
N GLY A 8 -6.39 10.89 2.02
CA GLY A 8 -5.66 9.75 1.46
C GLY A 8 -6.61 8.64 0.99
N PHE A 9 -7.61 8.30 1.80
CA PHE A 9 -8.65 7.34 1.44
C PHE A 9 -9.41 7.75 0.18
N LEU A 10 -9.88 9.01 0.12
CA LEU A 10 -10.64 9.53 -1.02
C LEU A 10 -9.80 9.59 -2.29
N ILE A 11 -8.54 10.02 -2.21
CA ILE A 11 -7.65 10.05 -3.37
C ILE A 11 -7.45 8.65 -3.93
N THR A 12 -7.20 7.64 -3.08
CA THR A 12 -7.08 6.26 -3.56
C THR A 12 -8.39 5.76 -4.16
N PHE A 13 -9.55 6.08 -3.56
CA PHE A 13 -10.85 5.75 -4.15
C PHE A 13 -11.02 6.32 -5.57
N PHE A 14 -10.74 7.61 -5.77
CA PHE A 14 -10.84 8.21 -7.09
C PHE A 14 -9.80 7.67 -8.06
N PHE A 15 -8.56 7.49 -7.60
CA PHE A 15 -7.48 6.89 -8.38
C PHE A 15 -7.88 5.50 -8.87
N GLU A 16 -8.32 4.62 -7.97
CA GLU A 16 -8.74 3.28 -8.33
C GLU A 16 -9.93 3.28 -9.28
N LYS A 17 -10.92 4.16 -9.06
CA LYS A 17 -12.09 4.29 -9.93
C LYS A 17 -11.70 4.65 -11.38
N THR A 18 -10.64 5.44 -11.58
CA THR A 18 -10.13 5.75 -12.92
C THR A 18 -9.41 4.56 -13.57
N PHE A 19 -8.64 3.77 -12.80
CA PHE A 19 -7.89 2.61 -13.31
C PHE A 19 -8.76 1.37 -13.51
N ALA A 20 -9.75 1.14 -12.65
CA ALA A 20 -10.63 -0.01 -12.65
C ALA A 20 -11.95 0.20 -13.42
N TRP A 21 -12.11 1.37 -14.07
CA TRP A 21 -13.33 1.77 -14.79
C TRP A 21 -13.86 0.67 -15.74
N ASN A 22 -12.98 0.07 -16.54
CA ASN A 22 -13.34 -0.94 -17.54
C ASN A 22 -13.78 -2.30 -16.96
N THR A 23 -13.46 -2.57 -15.69
CA THR A 23 -13.80 -3.84 -15.00
C THR A 23 -15.23 -3.84 -14.46
N LEU A 24 -15.70 -2.69 -14.01
CA LEU A 24 -17.05 -2.51 -13.50
C LEU A 24 -18.10 -2.66 -14.61
N GLU A 25 -17.76 -2.22 -15.81
CA GLU A 25 -18.65 -2.22 -16.97
C GLU A 25 -18.79 -3.60 -17.64
N SER A 26 -17.75 -4.44 -17.57
CA SER A 26 -17.72 -5.76 -18.24
C SER A 26 -18.30 -6.91 -17.39
N GLY A 27 -18.61 -6.69 -16.11
CA GLY A 27 -19.18 -7.70 -15.21
C GLY A 27 -18.28 -8.92 -14.93
N LYS A 28 -17.08 -8.98 -15.51
CA LYS A 28 -16.09 -10.06 -15.33
C LYS A 28 -14.95 -9.57 -14.44
N ILE A 29 -14.95 -10.01 -13.19
CA ILE A 29 -13.82 -9.77 -12.29
C ILE A 29 -12.66 -10.67 -12.70
N SER A 30 -11.70 -10.15 -13.48
CA SER A 30 -10.44 -10.82 -13.80
C SER A 30 -9.40 -10.51 -12.72
N TYR A 31 -8.68 -11.54 -12.24
CA TYR A 31 -7.52 -11.37 -11.36
C TYR A 31 -6.44 -10.46 -11.97
N GLN A 32 -6.40 -10.35 -13.30
CA GLN A 32 -5.49 -9.45 -14.01
C GLN A 32 -5.79 -8.00 -13.68
N THR A 33 -7.05 -7.60 -13.76
CA THR A 33 -7.46 -6.22 -13.53
C THR A 33 -7.35 -5.85 -12.05
N ILE A 34 -7.70 -6.78 -11.15
CA ILE A 34 -7.44 -6.60 -9.71
C ILE A 34 -5.94 -6.41 -9.47
N GLY A 35 -5.09 -7.29 -10.02
CA GLY A 35 -3.64 -7.19 -9.83
C GLY A 35 -3.04 -5.88 -10.33
N LEU A 36 -3.50 -5.37 -11.46
CA LEU A 36 -3.05 -4.07 -12.01
C LEU A 36 -3.60 -2.87 -11.23
N SER A 37 -4.87 -2.90 -10.83
CA SER A 37 -5.49 -1.87 -9.99
C SER A 37 -4.77 -1.76 -8.64
N THR A 38 -4.59 -2.90 -7.98
CA THR A 38 -3.86 -3.03 -6.72
C THR A 38 -2.40 -2.61 -6.86
N LEU A 39 -1.72 -2.93 -7.97
CA LEU A 39 -0.37 -2.41 -8.24
C LEU A 39 -0.37 -0.89 -8.23
N GLY A 40 -1.27 -0.25 -8.99
CA GLY A 40 -1.37 1.21 -9.07
C GLY A 40 -1.68 1.86 -7.71
N GLY A 41 -2.66 1.32 -6.98
CA GLY A 41 -3.03 1.81 -5.66
C GLY A 41 -1.90 1.67 -4.64
N LEU A 42 -1.23 0.52 -4.60
CA LEU A 42 -0.07 0.30 -3.73
C LEU A 42 1.13 1.16 -4.13
N SER A 43 1.32 1.42 -5.42
CA SER A 43 2.33 2.33 -5.93
C SER A 43 2.08 3.75 -5.42
N PHE A 44 0.85 4.24 -5.48
CA PHE A 44 0.48 5.54 -4.92
C PHE A 44 0.71 5.60 -3.41
N HIS A 45 0.24 4.59 -2.67
CA HIS A 45 0.49 4.44 -1.23
C HIS A 45 1.99 4.49 -0.92
N SER A 46 2.80 3.71 -1.63
CA SER A 46 4.24 3.61 -1.42
C SER A 46 4.98 4.92 -1.75
N LEU A 47 4.45 5.72 -2.67
CA LEU A 47 5.00 7.03 -2.97
C LEU A 47 4.76 8.01 -1.80
N VAL A 48 3.53 8.07 -1.29
CA VAL A 48 3.17 8.94 -0.14
C VAL A 48 3.94 8.52 1.12
N GLU A 49 4.05 7.23 1.35
CA GLU A 49 4.86 6.65 2.43
C GLU A 49 6.35 6.99 2.27
N GLY A 50 6.90 6.88 1.06
CA GLY A 50 8.27 7.30 0.76
C GLY A 50 8.48 8.79 1.05
N LEU A 51 7.54 9.65 0.65
CA LEU A 51 7.61 11.09 0.95
C LEU A 51 7.68 11.35 2.47
N ALA A 52 6.82 10.69 3.25
CA ALA A 52 6.90 10.74 4.72
C ALA A 52 8.27 10.28 5.22
N MET A 53 8.79 9.20 4.63
CA MET A 53 10.05 8.60 5.05
C MET A 53 11.25 9.53 4.90
N GLY A 54 11.39 10.24 3.78
CA GLY A 54 12.52 11.16 3.59
C GLY A 54 12.53 12.32 4.59
N THR A 55 11.36 12.73 5.11
CA THR A 55 11.25 13.68 6.22
C THR A 55 11.69 13.04 7.55
N ALA A 56 11.23 11.81 7.83
CA ALA A 56 11.60 11.07 9.04
C ALA A 56 13.10 10.75 9.14
N MET A 57 13.80 10.57 8.01
CA MET A 57 15.25 10.32 7.98
C MET A 57 16.10 11.46 8.54
N LYS A 58 15.56 12.69 8.64
CA LYS A 58 16.24 13.83 9.27
C LYS A 58 15.99 13.93 10.77
N MET A 59 15.16 13.04 11.34
CA MET A 59 14.81 12.99 12.75
C MET A 59 15.53 11.82 13.45
N GLU A 60 15.66 11.88 14.77
CA GLU A 60 16.29 10.80 15.57
C GLU A 60 15.58 9.45 15.44
N ILE A 61 14.27 9.47 15.11
CA ILE A 61 13.44 8.27 14.91
C ILE A 61 13.67 7.58 13.55
N GLY A 62 14.46 8.17 12.64
CA GLY A 62 14.56 7.73 11.26
C GLY A 62 14.92 6.24 11.09
N ILE A 63 15.84 5.72 11.90
CA ILE A 63 16.25 4.29 11.85
C ILE A 63 15.09 3.36 12.20
N VAL A 64 14.31 3.71 13.23
CA VAL A 64 13.14 2.93 13.66
C VAL A 64 12.09 2.93 12.56
N VAL A 65 11.86 4.08 11.92
CA VAL A 65 10.91 4.20 10.80
C VAL A 65 11.39 3.39 9.59
N ILE A 66 12.69 3.39 9.23
CA ILE A 66 13.24 2.51 8.17
C ILE A 66 12.95 1.04 8.49
N ALA A 67 13.20 0.60 9.72
CA ALA A 67 13.03 -0.79 10.10
C ALA A 67 11.56 -1.22 10.02
N ALA A 68 10.65 -0.41 10.58
CA ALA A 68 9.21 -0.60 10.44
C ALA A 68 8.77 -0.60 8.97
N LEU A 69 9.41 0.23 8.15
CA LEU A 69 9.16 0.33 6.72
C LEU A 69 9.46 -0.99 5.99
N ILE A 70 10.66 -1.51 6.19
CA ILE A 70 11.11 -2.75 5.55
C ILE A 70 10.18 -3.92 5.93
N ILE A 71 9.80 -4.01 7.21
CA ILE A 71 8.96 -5.10 7.71
C ILE A 71 7.58 -5.08 7.04
N HIS A 72 6.93 -3.93 6.88
CA HIS A 72 5.59 -3.87 6.30
C HIS A 72 5.58 -4.00 4.77
N LYS A 73 6.69 -3.73 4.07
CA LYS A 73 6.80 -3.94 2.62
C LYS A 73 6.81 -5.41 2.22
N PHE A 74 7.27 -6.30 3.10
CA PHE A 74 7.28 -7.74 2.84
C PHE A 74 5.86 -8.31 2.64
N PRO A 75 4.88 -8.10 3.54
CA PRO A 75 3.49 -8.48 3.30
C PRO A 75 2.91 -7.93 2.00
N VAL A 76 3.19 -6.66 1.69
CA VAL A 76 2.69 -5.99 0.48
C VAL A 76 3.21 -6.67 -0.79
N ALA A 77 4.50 -7.01 -0.83
CA ALA A 77 5.09 -7.73 -1.96
C ALA A 77 4.49 -9.14 -2.13
N LEU A 78 4.19 -9.84 -1.04
CA LEU A 78 3.54 -11.16 -1.09
C LEU A 78 2.11 -11.08 -1.65
N ILE A 79 1.32 -10.10 -1.22
CA ILE A 79 -0.05 -9.87 -1.73
C ILE A 79 -0.01 -9.66 -3.24
N LEU A 80 0.81 -8.72 -3.69
CA LEU A 80 0.92 -8.36 -5.11
C LEU A 80 1.44 -9.53 -5.97
N SER A 81 2.45 -10.27 -5.48
CA SER A 81 2.93 -11.49 -6.12
C SER A 81 1.81 -12.51 -6.29
N SER A 82 1.03 -12.75 -5.23
CA SER A 82 -0.03 -13.75 -5.23
C SER A 82 -1.15 -13.41 -6.21
N LEU A 83 -1.49 -12.13 -6.34
CA LEU A 83 -2.48 -11.64 -7.33
C LEU A 83 -2.00 -11.90 -8.75
N PHE A 84 -0.75 -11.56 -9.08
CA PHE A 84 -0.21 -11.80 -10.43
C PHE A 84 -0.03 -13.28 -10.76
N ILE A 85 0.34 -14.11 -9.78
CA ILE A 85 0.39 -15.57 -9.95
C ILE A 85 -1.01 -16.12 -10.25
N LYS A 86 -2.03 -15.70 -9.47
CA LYS A 86 -3.42 -16.10 -9.70
C LYS A 86 -3.98 -15.58 -11.03
N ALA A 87 -3.53 -14.41 -11.48
CA ALA A 87 -3.90 -13.85 -12.77
C ALA A 87 -3.37 -14.66 -13.97
N GLY A 88 -2.33 -15.47 -13.78
CA GLY A 88 -1.83 -16.43 -14.77
C GLY A 88 -1.22 -15.84 -16.04
N ILE A 89 -1.06 -14.51 -16.12
CA ILE A 89 -0.59 -13.81 -17.33
C ILE A 89 0.92 -13.60 -17.39
N PHE A 90 1.57 -13.51 -16.24
CA PHE A 90 2.98 -13.15 -16.17
C PHE A 90 3.84 -14.35 -15.81
N LYS A 91 4.99 -14.47 -16.48
CA LYS A 91 6.04 -15.41 -16.06
C LYS A 91 6.60 -14.97 -14.72
N LYS A 92 7.09 -15.91 -13.90
CA LYS A 92 7.70 -15.62 -12.58
C LYS A 92 8.76 -14.51 -12.64
N ARG A 93 9.61 -14.49 -13.69
CA ARG A 93 10.63 -13.45 -13.90
C ARG A 93 10.02 -12.06 -14.09
N THR A 94 8.92 -11.96 -14.83
CA THR A 94 8.19 -10.70 -15.03
C THR A 94 7.55 -10.22 -13.73
N ILE A 95 6.97 -11.13 -12.94
CA ILE A 95 6.40 -10.79 -11.62
C ILE A 95 7.49 -10.22 -10.70
N LEU A 96 8.65 -10.88 -10.63
CA LEU A 96 9.79 -10.40 -9.84
C LEU A 96 10.27 -9.01 -10.31
N PHE A 97 10.33 -8.79 -11.62
CA PHE A 97 10.72 -7.49 -12.18
C PHE A 97 9.71 -6.39 -11.83
N ILE A 98 8.40 -6.67 -11.92
CA ILE A 98 7.34 -5.73 -11.52
C ILE A 98 7.46 -5.39 -10.03
N ILE A 99 7.67 -6.39 -9.17
CA ILE A 99 7.83 -6.18 -7.72
C ILE A 99 9.10 -5.38 -7.42
N PHE A 100 10.18 -5.61 -8.14
CA PHE A 100 11.40 -4.82 -8.01
C PHE A 100 11.15 -3.35 -8.36
N LEU A 101 10.48 -3.07 -9.49
CA LEU A 101 10.11 -1.70 -9.86
C LEU A 101 9.17 -1.07 -8.83
N PHE A 102 8.20 -1.82 -8.31
CA PHE A 102 7.32 -1.39 -7.24
C PHE A 102 8.10 -1.02 -5.97
N ALA A 103 9.08 -1.84 -5.57
CA ALA A 103 9.91 -1.60 -4.39
C ALA A 103 10.73 -0.30 -4.51
N LEU A 104 11.10 0.13 -5.72
CA LEU A 104 11.82 1.38 -5.96
C LEU A 104 10.96 2.64 -5.74
N ILE A 105 9.63 2.53 -5.71
CA ILE A 105 8.76 3.70 -5.54
C ILE A 105 8.97 4.37 -4.18
N THR A 106 9.17 3.59 -3.13
CA THR A 106 9.38 4.10 -1.77
C THR A 106 10.70 4.87 -1.63
N PRO A 107 11.88 4.34 -2.02
CA PRO A 107 13.12 5.11 -2.00
C PRO A 107 13.11 6.28 -2.98
N LEU A 108 12.36 6.21 -4.09
CA LEU A 108 12.16 7.37 -4.96
C LEU A 108 11.40 8.48 -4.22
N GLY A 109 10.28 8.16 -3.57
CA GLY A 109 9.53 9.12 -2.74
C GLY A 109 10.40 9.70 -1.62
N ALA A 110 11.16 8.85 -0.93
CA ALA A 110 12.06 9.28 0.14
C ALA A 110 13.19 10.18 -0.37
N GLY A 111 13.80 9.86 -1.51
CA GLY A 111 14.83 10.70 -2.12
C GLY A 111 14.29 12.07 -2.53
N VAL A 112 13.10 12.10 -3.15
CA VAL A 112 12.42 13.35 -3.52
C VAL A 112 12.17 14.20 -2.28
N SER A 113 11.58 13.65 -1.22
CA SER A 113 11.28 14.43 -0.02
C SER A 113 12.54 14.83 0.75
N TYR A 114 13.55 13.97 0.78
CA TYR A 114 14.83 14.27 1.43
C TYR A 114 15.54 15.48 0.81
N VAL A 115 15.52 15.59 -0.52
CA VAL A 115 16.14 16.70 -1.26
C VAL A 115 15.26 17.95 -1.29
N MET A 116 13.95 17.81 -1.52
CA MET A 116 13.02 18.93 -1.70
C MET A 116 12.61 19.58 -0.36
N PHE A 117 12.36 18.80 0.68
CA PHE A 117 11.97 19.34 1.98
C PHE A 117 13.23 19.58 2.82
N GLY A 118 13.92 20.69 2.50
CA GLY A 118 15.09 21.18 3.24
C GLY A 118 14.80 21.53 4.70
N ILE A 119 13.53 21.68 5.08
CA ILE A 119 13.08 22.01 6.42
C ILE A 119 12.28 20.82 6.95
N VAL A 120 12.77 20.23 8.03
CA VAL A 120 12.09 19.19 8.81
C VAL A 120 10.87 19.85 9.44
N ASP A 121 9.70 19.72 8.81
CA ASP A 121 8.44 20.12 9.42
C ASP A 121 7.72 18.86 9.93
N PRO A 122 7.67 18.64 11.25
CA PRO A 122 6.92 17.54 11.86
C PRO A 122 5.46 17.50 11.39
N TYR A 123 4.86 18.66 11.10
CA TYR A 123 3.50 18.75 10.60
C TYR A 123 3.34 18.11 9.22
N LEU A 124 4.29 18.33 8.30
CA LEU A 124 4.28 17.69 6.97
C LEU A 124 4.47 16.17 7.07
N LEU A 125 5.31 15.71 8.01
CA LEU A 125 5.47 14.29 8.29
C LEU A 125 4.16 13.66 8.77
N GLU A 126 3.51 14.27 9.77
CA GLU A 126 2.24 13.82 10.31
C GLU A 126 1.14 13.77 9.25
N LEU A 127 1.06 14.80 8.40
CA LEU A 127 0.13 14.85 7.26
C LEU A 127 0.37 13.70 6.28
N ALA A 128 1.63 13.46 5.90
CA ALA A 128 2.00 12.42 4.94
C ALA A 128 1.77 11.01 5.50
N ILE A 129 2.09 10.77 6.78
CA ILE A 129 1.80 9.49 7.46
C ILE A 129 0.29 9.26 7.52
N ALA A 130 -0.49 10.25 7.95
CA ALA A 130 -1.93 10.13 8.05
C ALA A 130 -2.57 9.89 6.67
N ALA A 131 -2.14 10.62 5.64
CA ALA A 131 -2.57 10.39 4.26
C ALA A 131 -2.19 8.98 3.76
N SER A 132 -0.95 8.54 4.01
CA SER A 132 -0.51 7.18 3.70
C SER A 132 -1.38 6.13 4.38
N GLY A 133 -1.69 6.29 5.66
CA GLY A 133 -2.62 5.43 6.40
C GLY A 133 -4.02 5.36 5.76
N GLY A 134 -4.54 6.51 5.29
CA GLY A 134 -5.79 6.57 4.54
C GLY A 134 -5.76 5.76 3.23
N THR A 135 -4.68 5.90 2.46
CA THR A 135 -4.51 5.14 1.21
C THR A 135 -4.45 3.62 1.47
N PHE A 136 -3.73 3.18 2.52
CA PHE A 136 -3.65 1.77 2.88
C PHE A 136 -4.97 1.22 3.39
N LEU A 137 -5.70 2.00 4.20
CA LEU A 137 -7.00 1.60 4.74
C LEU A 137 -8.01 1.30 3.61
N TYR A 138 -8.01 2.13 2.56
CA TYR A 138 -8.81 1.87 1.37
C TYR A 138 -8.44 0.54 0.72
N LEU A 139 -7.16 0.32 0.40
CA LEU A 139 -6.68 -0.91 -0.24
C LEU A 139 -6.97 -2.16 0.62
N ALA A 140 -6.80 -2.05 1.94
CA ALA A 140 -7.08 -3.13 2.86
C ALA A 140 -8.55 -3.56 2.82
N LEU A 141 -9.48 -2.60 2.79
CA LEU A 141 -10.91 -2.86 2.84
C LEU A 141 -11.50 -3.28 1.49
N PHE A 142 -11.04 -2.66 0.40
CA PHE A 142 -11.67 -2.81 -0.92
C PHE A 142 -10.91 -3.77 -1.85
N ASP A 143 -9.60 -3.91 -1.70
CA ASP A 143 -8.81 -4.83 -2.53
C ASP A 143 -8.53 -6.14 -1.78
N PHE A 144 -7.95 -6.04 -0.57
CA PHE A 144 -7.38 -7.21 0.11
C PHE A 144 -8.45 -8.05 0.79
N LEU A 145 -9.28 -7.44 1.63
CA LEU A 145 -10.29 -8.16 2.41
C LEU A 145 -11.25 -8.96 1.52
N PRO A 146 -11.77 -8.43 0.38
CA PRO A 146 -12.63 -9.19 -0.52
C PRO A 146 -11.86 -10.30 -1.26
N ALA A 147 -10.62 -10.05 -1.68
CA ALA A 147 -9.79 -11.06 -2.34
C ALA A 147 -9.45 -12.25 -1.44
N ILE A 148 -9.27 -12.00 -0.15
CA ILE A 148 -9.03 -13.01 0.89
C ILE A 148 -10.32 -13.76 1.23
N ASN A 149 -11.45 -13.06 1.41
CA ASN A 149 -12.73 -13.68 1.77
C ASN A 149 -13.35 -14.54 0.67
N LYS A 150 -13.00 -14.32 -0.61
CA LYS A 150 -13.41 -15.23 -1.70
C LYS A 150 -12.82 -16.64 -1.57
N GLN A 151 -11.74 -16.83 -0.80
CA GLN A 151 -11.23 -18.15 -0.46
C GLN A 151 -12.02 -18.71 0.74
N ASN A 152 -13.20 -19.27 0.43
CA ASN A 152 -14.25 -19.67 1.37
C ASN A 152 -13.89 -20.87 2.30
N GLN A 153 -12.60 -21.19 2.45
CA GLN A 153 -12.12 -22.41 3.12
C GLN A 153 -11.58 -22.13 4.54
N PHE A 154 -11.27 -20.87 4.88
CA PHE A 154 -10.62 -20.49 6.15
C PHE A 154 -11.15 -19.18 6.78
N GLY A 155 -12.45 -18.86 6.59
CA GLY A 155 -13.02 -17.57 7.01
C GLY A 155 -12.76 -17.19 8.48
N ARG A 156 -12.77 -18.17 9.39
CA ARG A 156 -12.50 -17.95 10.83
C ARG A 156 -11.04 -17.55 11.11
N ILE A 157 -10.08 -18.12 10.36
CA ILE A 157 -8.65 -17.80 10.48
C ILE A 157 -8.40 -16.38 9.97
N HIS A 158 -9.03 -15.98 8.86
CA HIS A 158 -8.86 -14.64 8.30
C HIS A 158 -9.28 -13.56 9.30
N THR A 159 -10.45 -13.71 9.94
CA THR A 159 -10.92 -12.77 10.96
C THR A 159 -9.98 -12.71 12.16
N VAL A 160 -9.50 -13.86 12.64
CA VAL A 160 -8.53 -13.92 13.74
C VAL A 160 -7.21 -13.24 13.37
N SER A 161 -6.69 -13.46 12.15
CA SER A 161 -5.48 -12.80 11.65
C SER A 161 -5.62 -11.29 11.56
N VAL A 162 -6.78 -10.77 11.14
CA VAL A 162 -7.05 -9.32 11.13
C VAL A 162 -7.07 -8.75 12.55
N CYS A 163 -7.78 -9.39 13.48
CA CYS A 163 -7.81 -8.95 14.88
C CYS A 163 -6.41 -8.99 15.53
N MET A 164 -5.63 -10.02 15.23
CA MET A 164 -4.26 -10.17 15.73
C MET A 164 -3.34 -9.08 15.15
N GLY A 165 -3.48 -8.77 13.87
CA GLY A 165 -2.76 -7.67 13.22
C GLY A 165 -3.08 -6.31 13.86
N PHE A 166 -4.37 -5.99 14.04
CA PHE A 166 -4.80 -4.77 14.74
C PHE A 166 -4.25 -4.69 16.17
N SER A 167 -4.27 -5.81 16.90
CA SER A 167 -3.74 -5.86 18.27
C SER A 167 -2.23 -5.66 18.29
N ALA A 168 -1.48 -6.27 17.36
CA ALA A 168 -0.04 -6.09 17.26
C ALA A 168 0.34 -4.64 16.95
N MET A 169 -0.44 -3.95 16.09
CA MET A 169 -0.22 -2.53 15.78
C MET A 169 -0.43 -1.60 16.99
N TYR A 170 -1.21 -1.99 17.99
CA TYR A 170 -1.36 -1.20 19.22
C TYR A 170 -0.08 -1.17 20.08
N PHE A 171 0.80 -2.17 19.93
CA PHE A 171 2.02 -2.33 20.73
C PHE A 171 3.30 -1.86 20.02
N ILE A 172 3.20 -1.39 18.77
CA ILE A 172 4.31 -0.83 17.97
C ILE A 172 4.18 0.69 17.97
#